data_AF-A0A2V0PII2-F1
#
_entry.id   AF-A0A2V0PII2-F1
#
_cell.length_a   1.000
_cell.length_b   1.000
_cell.length_c   1.000
_cell.angle_alpha   90.00
_cell.angle_beta   90.00
_cell.angle_gamma   90.00
#
_symmetry.space_group_name_H-M   'P 1'
#
loop_
_entity.id
_entity.type
_entity.pdbx_description
1 polymer ?
#
loop_
_entity_poly.entity_id
_entity_poly.type
_entity_poly.pdbx_seq_one_letter_code
_entity_poly.pdbx_strand_id
1 'polypeptide(L)'
;MADASEIRRVLQVYDNSGSDRVSARQAVGMLESITKQLAAAPAKFDLECDPSDADAWRSGGGEAFCENLDFPRKLAARWLEVLGRADLGNAGFDKEELGALKKAAEGWSKALTDWEFDDAGEVAAKLGELAEAAPEAESDSDEDEDEDEDDSDSD
;
A
#
# COMPACT_ATOMS: atom_id res chain seq x y z
N MET A 1 16.65 14.63 1.81
CA MET A 1 15.29 15.17 1.95
C MET A 1 14.57 15.11 0.62
N ALA A 2 13.29 14.75 0.64
CA ALA A 2 12.40 14.88 -0.51
C ALA A 2 12.22 16.36 -0.87
N ASP A 3 12.05 16.67 -2.15
CA ASP A 3 11.71 18.04 -2.55
C ASP A 3 10.21 18.32 -2.44
N ALA A 4 9.83 19.59 -2.50
CA ALA A 4 8.45 20.03 -2.37
C ALA A 4 7.50 19.41 -3.42
N SER A 5 8.00 19.05 -4.61
CA SER A 5 7.18 18.44 -5.66
C SER A 5 6.89 16.97 -5.38
N GLU A 6 7.87 16.25 -4.84
CA GLU A 6 7.71 14.86 -4.38
C GLU A 6 6.76 14.79 -3.18
N ILE A 7 6.94 15.68 -2.19
CA ILE A 7 6.04 15.81 -1.04
C ILE A 7 4.62 16.12 -1.48
N ARG A 8 4.42 17.08 -2.40
CA ARG A 8 3.10 17.41 -2.95
C ARG A 8 2.42 16.20 -3.56
N ARG A 9 3.15 15.41 -4.32
CA ARG A 9 2.61 14.21 -4.97
C ARG A 9 2.15 13.19 -3.93
N VAL A 10 2.96 12.96 -2.90
CA VAL A 10 2.62 12.03 -1.81
C VAL A 10 1.36 12.50 -1.08
N LEU A 11 1.30 13.77 -0.69
CA LEU A 11 0.13 14.35 0.00
C LEU A 11 -1.13 14.30 -0.87
N GLN A 12 -1.01 14.64 -2.17
CA GLN A 12 -2.14 14.57 -3.08
C GLN A 12 -2.69 13.14 -3.23
N VAL A 13 -1.82 12.14 -3.31
CA VAL A 13 -2.25 10.73 -3.39
C VAL A 13 -2.87 10.29 -2.04
N TYR A 14 -2.30 10.74 -0.92
CA TYR A 14 -2.82 10.47 0.41
C TYR A 14 -4.24 11.03 0.58
N ASP A 15 -4.45 12.30 0.24
CA ASP A 15 -5.77 12.95 0.33
C ASP A 15 -6.78 12.28 -0.61
N ASN A 16 -6.37 11.95 -1.83
CA ASN A 16 -7.24 11.27 -2.80
C ASN A 16 -7.65 9.87 -2.34
N SER A 17 -6.77 9.14 -1.64
CA SER A 17 -7.10 7.81 -1.11
C SER A 17 -8.27 7.84 -0.12
N GLY A 18 -8.42 8.95 0.62
CA GLY A 18 -9.53 9.20 1.54
C GLY A 18 -10.84 9.61 0.85
N SER A 19 -10.86 9.81 -0.46
CA SER A 19 -12.03 10.30 -1.19
C SER A 19 -13.04 9.20 -1.49
N ASP A 20 -14.32 9.48 -1.28
CA ASP A 20 -15.45 8.61 -1.70
C ASP A 20 -15.57 8.48 -3.23
N ARG A 21 -14.85 9.31 -3.99
CA ARG A 21 -14.84 9.25 -5.47
C ARG A 21 -13.91 8.18 -6.03
N VAL A 22 -13.01 7.65 -5.20
CA VAL A 22 -12.02 6.65 -5.57
C VAL A 22 -12.52 5.30 -5.07
N SER A 23 -12.50 4.27 -5.93
CA SER A 23 -12.94 2.95 -5.50
C SER A 23 -12.00 2.39 -4.43
N ALA A 24 -12.50 1.51 -3.55
CA ALA A 24 -11.66 0.91 -2.52
C ALA A 24 -10.39 0.24 -3.08
N ARG A 25 -10.47 -0.44 -4.25
CA ARG A 25 -9.29 -1.01 -4.92
C ARG A 25 -8.25 0.04 -5.32
N GLN A 26 -8.72 1.15 -5.90
CA GLN A 26 -7.84 2.25 -6.28
C GLN A 26 -7.22 2.92 -5.04
N ALA A 27 -7.98 3.11 -3.97
CA ALA A 27 -7.51 3.68 -2.72
C ALA A 27 -6.42 2.78 -2.07
N VAL A 28 -6.62 1.46 -2.05
CA VAL A 28 -5.60 0.50 -1.60
C VAL A 28 -4.32 0.61 -2.45
N GLY A 29 -4.43 0.64 -3.78
CA GLY A 29 -3.26 0.78 -4.66
C GLY A 29 -2.52 2.11 -4.48
N MET A 30 -3.24 3.20 -4.22
CA MET A 30 -2.65 4.50 -3.88
C MET A 30 -1.85 4.44 -2.57
N LEU A 31 -2.43 3.84 -1.53
CA LEU A 31 -1.79 3.69 -0.23
C LEU A 31 -0.58 2.74 -0.28
N GLU A 32 -0.67 1.64 -1.02
CA GLU A 32 0.47 0.76 -1.30
C GLU A 32 1.60 1.55 -1.96
N SER A 33 1.29 2.35 -2.98
CA SER A 33 2.30 3.13 -3.70
C SER A 33 3.04 4.12 -2.78
N ILE A 34 2.33 4.83 -1.91
CA ILE A 34 2.94 5.74 -0.93
C ILE A 34 3.77 4.95 0.09
N THR A 35 3.19 3.90 0.68
CA THR A 35 3.85 3.14 1.75
C THR A 35 5.13 2.48 1.25
N LYS A 36 5.12 1.95 0.03
CA LYS A 36 6.30 1.41 -0.64
C LYS A 36 7.39 2.47 -0.86
N GLN A 37 7.02 3.68 -1.28
CA GLN A 37 7.97 4.78 -1.47
C GLN A 37 8.63 5.19 -0.15
N LEU A 38 7.83 5.32 0.92
CA LEU A 38 8.32 5.64 2.25
C LEU A 38 9.23 4.53 2.77
N ALA A 39 8.80 3.27 2.71
CA ALA A 39 9.59 2.13 3.20
C ALA A 39 10.92 1.94 2.44
N ALA A 40 10.98 2.33 1.16
CA ALA A 40 12.21 2.26 0.37
C ALA A 40 13.23 3.35 0.74
N ALA A 41 12.78 4.50 1.24
CA ALA A 41 13.66 5.60 1.62
C ALA A 41 13.07 6.43 2.79
N PRO A 42 12.96 5.87 4.01
CA PRO A 42 12.30 6.55 5.13
C PRO A 42 12.94 7.89 5.47
N ALA A 43 14.27 7.95 5.49
CA ALA A 43 15.07 9.15 5.74
C ALA A 43 14.84 10.30 4.73
N LYS A 44 14.19 10.07 3.58
CA LYS A 44 13.79 11.17 2.67
C LYS A 44 12.57 11.92 3.16
N PHE A 45 11.70 11.22 3.89
CA PHE A 45 10.46 11.72 4.45
C PHE A 45 10.60 12.03 5.96
N ASP A 46 11.77 11.76 6.52
CA ASP A 46 12.28 12.31 7.78
C ASP A 46 12.56 13.80 7.67
N LEU A 47 11.50 14.57 7.54
CA LEU A 47 11.62 16.00 7.47
C LEU A 47 11.72 16.50 8.92
N GLU A 48 12.90 16.81 9.41
CA GLU A 48 13.00 17.26 10.79
C GLU A 48 12.23 18.59 10.97
N CYS A 49 11.95 18.99 12.21
CA CYS A 49 11.49 20.35 12.51
C CYS A 49 12.58 21.41 12.25
N ASP A 50 13.37 21.26 11.19
CA ASP A 50 14.29 22.26 10.66
C ASP A 50 13.52 23.24 9.73
N PRO A 51 13.86 24.54 9.71
CA PRO A 51 13.18 25.50 8.84
C PRO A 51 13.18 25.15 7.35
N SER A 52 14.25 24.53 6.84
CA SER A 52 14.37 24.20 5.41
C SER A 52 13.45 23.06 4.98
N ASP A 53 13.29 22.05 5.82
CA ASP A 53 12.38 20.93 5.63
C ASP A 53 10.91 21.35 5.75
N ALA A 54 10.61 22.20 6.72
CA ALA A 54 9.27 22.71 6.89
C ALA A 54 8.83 23.62 5.73
N ASP A 55 9.75 24.36 5.11
CA ASP A 55 9.45 25.14 3.92
C ASP A 55 9.18 24.24 2.71
N ALA A 56 9.90 23.13 2.56
CA ALA A 56 9.61 22.12 1.54
C ALA A 56 8.25 21.45 1.77
N TRP A 57 7.91 21.08 3.02
CA TRP A 57 6.62 20.49 3.38
C TRP A 57 5.44 21.42 3.12
N ARG A 58 5.55 22.67 3.58
CA ARG A 58 4.55 23.71 3.34
C ARG A 58 4.39 24.00 1.84
N SER A 59 5.50 24.07 1.11
CA SER A 59 5.48 24.25 -0.35
C SER A 59 4.84 23.06 -1.07
N GLY A 60 4.96 21.87 -0.49
CA GLY A 60 4.29 20.66 -0.94
C GLY A 60 2.76 20.71 -0.74
N GLY A 61 2.28 21.50 0.21
CA GLY A 61 0.86 21.63 0.55
C GLY A 61 0.48 21.11 1.93
N GLY A 62 1.46 20.74 2.77
CA GLY A 62 1.20 20.38 4.17
C GLY A 62 0.72 21.58 5.00
N GLU A 63 -0.14 21.33 5.99
CA GLU A 63 -0.87 22.39 6.71
C GLU A 63 -0.08 22.97 7.89
N ALA A 64 0.85 22.22 8.51
CA ALA A 64 1.60 22.68 9.68
C ALA A 64 3.11 22.33 9.68
N PHE A 65 3.88 23.11 10.45
CA PHE A 65 5.29 22.85 10.79
C PHE A 65 5.35 21.58 11.67
N CYS A 66 6.24 20.63 11.35
CA CYS A 66 6.41 19.32 12.00
C CYS A 66 5.29 18.28 11.76
N GLU A 67 4.26 18.58 10.96
CA GLU A 67 3.17 17.63 10.70
C GLU A 67 3.63 16.33 10.02
N ASN A 68 4.75 16.41 9.32
CA ASN A 68 5.38 15.29 8.64
C ASN A 68 5.89 14.20 9.60
N LEU A 69 6.19 14.53 10.87
CA LEU A 69 6.65 13.54 11.85
C LEU A 69 5.52 12.54 12.17
N ASP A 70 4.28 13.03 12.15
CA ASP A 70 3.09 12.20 12.32
C ASP A 70 2.65 11.51 11.01
N PHE A 71 3.31 11.79 9.87
CA PHE A 71 2.82 11.32 8.57
C PHE A 71 2.79 9.80 8.43
N PRO A 72 3.81 9.03 8.88
CA PRO A 72 3.73 7.57 8.87
C PRO A 72 2.55 7.05 9.69
N ARG A 73 2.32 7.60 10.88
CA ARG A 73 1.17 7.25 11.72
C ARG A 73 -0.16 7.57 11.04
N LYS A 74 -0.28 8.76 10.43
CA LYS A 74 -1.46 9.16 9.63
C LYS A 74 -1.68 8.27 8.41
N LEU A 75 -0.61 7.74 7.82
CA LEU A 75 -0.67 6.78 6.71
C LEU A 75 -1.24 5.44 7.18
N ALA A 76 -0.82 4.94 8.34
CA ALA A 76 -1.34 3.70 8.92
C ALA A 76 -2.84 3.84 9.28
N ALA A 77 -3.23 4.95 9.91
CA ALA A 77 -4.63 5.25 10.18
C ALA A 77 -5.48 5.31 8.89
N ARG A 78 -4.94 5.90 7.81
CA ARG A 78 -5.62 5.96 6.52
C ARG A 78 -5.82 4.59 5.89
N TRP A 79 -4.86 3.68 6.05
CA TRP A 79 -5.03 2.28 5.65
C TRP A 79 -6.22 1.64 6.35
N LEU A 80 -6.32 1.76 7.67
CA LEU A 80 -7.43 1.18 8.43
C LEU A 80 -8.79 1.76 8.02
N GLU A 81 -8.84 3.06 7.73
CA GLU A 81 -10.05 3.72 7.21
C GLU A 81 -10.47 3.13 5.86
N VAL A 82 -9.54 3.00 4.90
CA VAL A 82 -9.82 2.44 3.57
C VAL A 82 -10.18 0.96 3.64
N LEU A 83 -9.47 0.19 4.46
CA LEU A 83 -9.74 -1.24 4.67
C LEU A 83 -11.05 -1.49 5.43
N GLY A 84 -11.53 -0.49 6.17
CA GLY A 84 -12.83 -0.52 6.86
C GLY A 84 -14.02 -0.17 5.97
N ARG A 85 -13.81 0.24 4.71
CA ARG A 85 -14.91 0.63 3.82
C ARG A 85 -15.75 -0.58 3.41
N ALA A 86 -17.07 -0.39 3.42
CA ALA A 86 -18.03 -1.46 3.11
C ALA A 86 -17.95 -1.95 1.65
N ASP A 87 -17.48 -1.11 0.73
CA ASP A 87 -17.32 -1.45 -0.69
C ASP A 87 -16.06 -2.29 -0.97
N LEU A 88 -15.15 -2.45 0.01
CA LEU A 88 -13.95 -3.26 -0.15
C LEU A 88 -14.27 -4.74 -0.43
N GLY A 89 -15.34 -5.29 0.15
CA GLY A 89 -15.78 -6.66 -0.15
C GLY A 89 -16.21 -6.86 -1.61
N ASN A 90 -16.54 -5.77 -2.32
CA ASN A 90 -16.88 -5.77 -3.74
C ASN A 90 -15.72 -5.26 -4.62
N ALA A 91 -14.55 -5.01 -4.04
CA ALA A 91 -13.41 -4.45 -4.76
C ALA A 91 -12.66 -5.47 -5.62
N GLY A 92 -13.12 -6.74 -5.64
CA GLY A 92 -12.59 -7.79 -6.50
C GLY A 92 -11.17 -8.21 -6.13
N PHE A 93 -10.80 -8.14 -4.85
CA PHE A 93 -9.57 -8.74 -4.37
C PHE A 93 -9.75 -10.23 -4.14
N ASP A 94 -8.83 -11.02 -4.66
CA ASP A 94 -8.73 -12.43 -4.28
C ASP A 94 -7.84 -12.60 -3.03
N LYS A 95 -7.86 -13.82 -2.50
CA LYS A 95 -7.10 -14.22 -1.32
C LYS A 95 -5.59 -14.11 -1.50
N GLU A 96 -5.08 -14.37 -2.71
CA GLU A 96 -3.65 -14.28 -3.00
C GLU A 96 -3.18 -12.82 -2.97
N GLU A 97 -3.93 -11.92 -3.61
CA GLU A 97 -3.67 -10.48 -3.64
C GLU A 97 -3.63 -9.89 -2.22
N LEU A 98 -4.64 -10.19 -1.39
CA LEU A 98 -4.67 -9.72 -0.01
C LEU A 98 -3.58 -10.36 0.86
N GLY A 99 -3.25 -11.63 0.59
CA GLY A 99 -2.13 -12.31 1.23
C GLY A 99 -0.77 -11.68 0.89
N ALA A 100 -0.58 -11.26 -0.36
CA ALA A 100 0.62 -10.52 -0.79
C ALA A 100 0.69 -9.14 -0.14
N LEU A 101 -0.42 -8.41 -0.12
CA LEU A 101 -0.51 -7.10 0.55
C LEU A 101 -0.24 -7.22 2.05
N LYS A 102 -0.75 -8.25 2.72
CA LYS A 102 -0.44 -8.52 4.13
C LYS A 102 1.06 -8.70 4.35
N LYS A 103 1.72 -9.55 3.56
CA LYS A 103 3.18 -9.76 3.66
C LYS A 103 3.95 -8.47 3.40
N ALA A 104 3.50 -7.67 2.44
CA ALA A 104 4.10 -6.36 2.16
C ALA A 104 3.95 -5.41 3.35
N ALA A 105 2.76 -5.33 3.96
CA ALA A 105 2.50 -4.52 5.14
C ALA A 105 3.37 -4.93 6.34
N GLU A 106 3.55 -6.23 6.58
CA GLU A 106 4.49 -6.75 7.59
C GLU A 106 5.95 -6.33 7.29
N GLY A 107 6.34 -6.31 6.02
CA GLY A 107 7.64 -5.83 5.56
C GLY A 107 7.83 -4.33 5.77
N TRP A 108 6.84 -3.52 5.42
CA TRP A 108 6.85 -2.07 5.63
C TRP A 108 6.88 -1.71 7.11
N SER A 109 6.12 -2.43 7.95
CA SER A 109 6.17 -2.28 9.41
C SER A 109 7.61 -2.39 9.94
N LYS A 110 8.36 -3.40 9.50
CA LYS A 110 9.76 -3.56 9.89
C LYS A 110 10.62 -2.40 9.40
N ALA A 111 10.46 -2.00 8.13
CA ALA A 111 11.24 -0.91 7.54
C ALA A 111 10.94 0.47 8.17
N LEU A 112 9.73 0.65 8.70
CA LEU A 112 9.24 1.90 9.29
C LEU A 112 9.13 1.83 10.83
N THR A 113 9.77 0.85 11.48
CA THR A 113 9.69 0.67 12.95
C THR A 113 10.15 1.92 13.70
N ASP A 114 11.27 2.51 13.26
CA ASP A 114 11.83 3.72 13.89
C ASP A 114 11.04 5.00 13.54
N TRP A 115 9.98 4.87 12.74
CA TRP A 115 9.21 5.96 12.12
C TRP A 115 7.76 6.00 12.61
N GLU A 116 7.44 5.30 13.70
CA GLU A 116 6.10 5.30 14.33
C GLU A 116 4.97 4.91 13.36
N PHE A 117 5.25 3.98 12.43
CA PHE A 117 4.22 3.28 11.64
C PHE A 117 3.52 2.23 12.53
N ASP A 118 3.02 2.67 13.69
CA ASP A 118 2.65 1.80 14.81
C ASP A 118 1.40 0.95 14.55
N ASP A 119 0.46 1.47 13.76
CA ASP A 119 -0.78 0.74 13.43
C ASP A 119 -0.58 -0.29 12.30
N ALA A 120 0.65 -0.50 11.82
CA ALA A 120 0.94 -1.46 10.75
C ALA A 120 0.59 -2.90 11.09
N GLY A 121 0.73 -3.28 12.37
CA GLY A 121 0.30 -4.59 12.85
C GLY A 121 -1.22 -4.76 12.72
N GLU A 122 -1.98 -3.70 12.96
CA GLU A 122 -3.43 -3.68 12.77
C GLU A 122 -3.80 -3.71 11.28
N VAL A 123 -3.06 -3.00 10.43
CA VAL A 123 -3.23 -3.06 8.96
C VAL A 123 -2.99 -4.48 8.45
N ALA A 124 -1.89 -5.13 8.86
CA ALA A 124 -1.58 -6.50 8.47
C ALA A 124 -2.61 -7.51 9.00
N ALA A 125 -3.09 -7.32 10.23
CA ALA A 125 -4.17 -8.13 10.79
C ALA A 125 -5.46 -7.97 9.96
N LYS A 126 -5.82 -6.73 9.61
CA LYS A 126 -7.03 -6.46 8.82
C LYS A 126 -6.97 -7.05 7.42
N LEU A 127 -5.82 -6.94 6.75
CA LEU A 127 -5.58 -7.60 5.46
C LEU A 127 -5.69 -9.12 5.58
N GLY A 128 -5.25 -9.71 6.70
CA GLY A 128 -5.43 -11.13 7.00
C GLY A 128 -6.90 -11.53 7.15
N GLU A 129 -7.69 -10.77 7.91
CA GLU A 129 -9.13 -11.01 8.05
C GLU A 129 -9.84 -10.95 6.69
N LEU A 130 -9.47 -9.99 5.85
CA LEU A 130 -10.03 -9.84 4.51
C LEU A 130 -9.62 -10.99 3.59
N ALA A 131 -8.37 -11.44 3.65
CA ALA A 131 -7.89 -12.57 2.84
C ALA A 131 -8.63 -13.87 3.17
N GLU A 132 -8.94 -14.12 4.43
CA GLU A 132 -9.73 -15.30 4.85
C GLU A 132 -11.17 -15.27 4.35
N ALA A 133 -11.72 -14.08 4.08
CA ALA A 133 -13.08 -13.88 3.57
C ALA A 133 -13.15 -13.75 2.04
N ALA A 134 -12.01 -13.59 1.37
CA ALA A 134 -11.92 -13.40 -0.07
C ALA A 134 -12.04 -14.72 -0.84
N PRO A 135 -12.52 -14.67 -2.10
CA PRO A 135 -12.50 -15.84 -2.96
C PRO A 135 -11.05 -16.30 -3.22
N GLU A 136 -10.88 -17.61 -3.44
CA GLU A 136 -9.62 -18.13 -4.00
C GLU A 136 -9.47 -17.57 -5.43
N ALA A 137 -8.22 -17.42 -5.89
CA ALA A 137 -7.98 -17.02 -7.28
C ALA A 137 -8.66 -18.03 -8.22
N GLU A 138 -9.36 -17.55 -9.24
CA GLU A 138 -9.90 -18.40 -10.29
C GLU A 138 -8.69 -19.10 -10.94
N SER A 139 -8.53 -20.40 -10.69
CA SER A 139 -7.52 -21.20 -11.38
C SER A 139 -7.97 -21.35 -12.83
N ASP A 140 -7.45 -20.48 -13.69
CA ASP A 140 -7.39 -20.70 -15.15
C ASP A 140 -6.44 -21.89 -15.39
N SER A 141 -6.90 -23.10 -15.03
CA SER A 141 -6.28 -24.36 -15.43
C SER A 141 -6.91 -24.80 -16.75
N ASP A 142 -6.64 -24.04 -17.80
CA ASP A 142 -6.73 -24.49 -19.19
C ASP A 142 -5.30 -24.87 -19.64
N GLU A 143 -4.82 -26.03 -19.20
CA GLU A 143 -3.69 -26.73 -19.82
C GLU A 143 -4.14 -28.17 -20.11
N ASP A 144 -5.15 -28.29 -20.99
CA ASP A 144 -5.47 -29.51 -21.74
C ASP A 144 -4.76 -29.45 -23.10
N GLU A 145 -3.47 -29.79 -23.17
CA GLU A 145 -2.84 -30.20 -24.44
C GLU A 145 -1.91 -31.40 -24.16
N ASP A 146 -2.54 -32.57 -23.96
CA ASP A 146 -1.92 -33.88 -24.12
C ASP A 146 -1.52 -34.06 -25.60
N GLU A 147 -0.33 -33.61 -25.99
CA GLU A 147 0.32 -34.07 -27.23
C GLU A 147 1.10 -35.37 -26.95
N ASP A 148 0.34 -36.47 -26.88
CA ASP A 148 0.89 -37.82 -27.06
C ASP A 148 1.29 -37.99 -28.54
N GLU A 149 2.56 -37.75 -28.88
CA GLU A 149 3.19 -38.31 -30.08
C GLU A 149 4.24 -39.36 -29.67
N ASP A 150 3.73 -40.56 -29.37
CA ASP A 150 4.47 -41.82 -29.30
C ASP A 150 4.50 -42.49 -30.69
N ASP A 151 5.53 -43.32 -30.91
CA ASP A 151 5.77 -44.21 -32.06
C ASP A 151 6.19 -43.53 -33.40
N SER A 152 7.24 -43.94 -34.10
CA SER A 152 8.08 -45.14 -33.97
C SER A 152 9.30 -45.06 -34.88
N ASP A 153 10.36 -45.70 -34.42
CA ASP A 153 11.58 -46.08 -35.13
C ASP A 153 11.23 -46.94 -36.38
N SER A 154 11.73 -46.59 -37.58
CA SER A 154 11.86 -47.54 -38.71
C SER A 154 12.77 -47.02 -39.84
N ASP A 155 13.88 -47.75 -40.00
CA ASP A 155 14.80 -47.93 -41.15
C ASP A 155 15.89 -46.88 -41.48
#